data_AF-A0A1J4Y2G7-F1
#
_entry.id   AF-A0A1J4Y2G7-F1
#
_cell.length_a   1.000
_cell.length_b   1.000
_cell.length_c   1.000
_cell.angle_alpha   90.00
_cell.angle_beta   90.00
_cell.angle_gamma   90.00
#
_symmetry.space_group_name_H-M   'P 1'
#
loop_
_entity.id
_entity.type
_entity.pdbx_description
1 polymer ?
#
loop_
_entity_poly.entity_id
_entity_poly.type
_entity_poly.pdbx_seq_one_letter_code
_entity_poly.pdbx_strand_id
1 'polypeptide(L)' 'MGQQEVYDFLRDKRGNWFTTRQISEALEVSVGSVTNNIAKLKKNREILYRQAERANQYVYAFKH' A
#
# COMPACT_ATOMS: atom_id res chain seq x y z
N MET A 1 -2.21 2.32 -14.90
CA MET A 1 -2.20 2.41 -13.43
C MET A 1 -1.05 1.57 -12.89
N GLY A 2 -0.07 2.18 -12.24
CA GLY A 2 1.26 1.60 -12.01
C GLY A 2 1.73 1.59 -10.57
N GLN A 3 2.86 0.93 -10.34
CA GLN A 3 3.58 0.90 -9.06
C GLN A 3 3.86 2.30 -8.50
N GLN A 4 4.11 3.27 -9.38
CA GLN A 4 4.42 4.65 -9.02
C GLN A 4 3.26 5.35 -8.31
N GLU A 5 2.01 5.15 -8.74
CA GLU A 5 0.84 5.81 -8.11
C GLU A 5 0.60 5.30 -6.70
N VAL A 6 0.79 3.98 -6.47
CA VAL A 6 0.71 3.39 -5.12
C VAL A 6 1.84 3.91 -4.23
N TYR A 7 3.04 4.06 -4.78
CA TYR A 7 4.17 4.64 -4.06
C TYR A 7 3.93 6.10 -3.70
N ASP A 8 3.49 6.91 -4.67
CA ASP A 8 3.20 8.33 -4.50
C ASP A 8 2.07 8.54 -3.48
N PHE A 9 0.99 7.75 -3.54
CA PHE A 9 -0.07 7.79 -2.54
C PHE A 9 0.46 7.59 -1.11
N LEU A 10 1.27 6.54 -0.90
CA LEU A 10 1.85 6.27 0.41
C LEU A 10 2.82 7.38 0.83
N ARG A 11 3.62 7.90 -0.12
CA ARG A 11 4.57 8.99 0.09
C ARG A 11 3.88 10.29 0.50
N ASP A 12 2.78 10.64 -0.14
CA ASP A 12 2.06 11.88 0.11
C ASP A 12 1.27 11.81 1.43
N LYS A 13 0.97 10.58 1.88
CA LYS A 13 0.33 10.29 3.17
C LYS A 13 1.31 9.74 4.22
N ARG A 14 2.59 10.12 4.14
CA ARG A 14 3.66 9.73 5.10
C ARG A 14 3.17 9.80 6.56
N GLY A 15 3.56 8.79 7.34
CA GLY A 15 3.15 8.64 8.73
C GLY A 15 1.81 7.92 8.95
N ASN A 16 1.02 7.71 7.89
CA ASN A 16 -0.24 6.97 7.97
C ASN A 16 -0.10 5.54 7.43
N TRP A 17 -0.96 4.66 7.93
CA TRP A 17 -1.03 3.25 7.55
C TRP A 17 -2.34 2.99 6.82
N PHE A 18 -2.27 2.28 5.69
CA PHE A 18 -3.43 1.99 4.85
C PHE A 18 -3.54 0.52 4.53
N THR A 19 -4.76 0.01 4.48
CA THR A 19 -5.06 -1.32 3.96
C THR A 19 -5.08 -1.30 2.43
N THR A 20 -4.92 -2.48 1.80
CA THR A 20 -5.06 -2.62 0.33
C THR A 20 -6.38 -2.04 -0.18
N ARG A 21 -7.46 -2.19 0.60
CA ARG A 21 -8.79 -1.70 0.24
C ARG A 21 -8.86 -0.17 0.24
N GLN A 22 -8.31 0.48 1.26
CA GLN A 22 -8.28 1.96 1.32
C GLN A 22 -7.45 2.56 0.18
N ILE A 23 -6.33 1.94 -0.17
CA ILE A 23 -5.50 2.37 -1.30
C ILE A 23 -6.26 2.17 -2.62
N SER A 24 -6.97 1.06 -2.75
CA SER A 24 -7.80 0.74 -3.91
C SER A 24 -8.95 1.73 -4.10
N GLU A 25 -9.63 2.11 -3.01
CA GLU A 25 -10.70 3.11 -3.01
C GLU A 25 -10.13 4.51 -3.33
N ALA A 26 -8.98 4.87 -2.76
CA ALA A 26 -8.37 6.19 -2.98
C ALA A 26 -7.80 6.40 -4.40
N LEU A 27 -7.34 5.33 -5.04
CA LEU A 27 -6.77 5.36 -6.39
C LEU A 27 -7.75 4.89 -7.47
N GLU A 28 -9.00 4.57 -7.10
CA GLU A 28 -10.06 4.07 -8.00
C GLU A 28 -9.60 2.87 -8.86
N VAL A 29 -8.95 1.90 -8.21
CA VAL A 29 -8.34 0.73 -8.85
C VAL A 29 -8.77 -0.57 -8.22
N SER A 30 -8.63 -1.67 -8.95
CA SER A 30 -8.89 -2.99 -8.36
C SER A 30 -7.90 -3.33 -7.23
N VAL A 31 -8.42 -3.96 -6.18
CA VAL A 31 -7.63 -4.50 -5.05
C VAL A 31 -6.51 -5.42 -5.55
N GLY A 32 -6.77 -6.22 -6.59
CA GLY A 32 -5.76 -7.11 -7.19
C GLY A 32 -4.59 -6.36 -7.81
N SER A 33 -4.85 -5.23 -8.49
CA SER A 33 -3.81 -4.37 -9.03
C SER A 33 -2.95 -3.76 -7.91
N VAL A 34 -3.59 -3.23 -6.87
CA VAL A 34 -2.88 -2.69 -5.69
C VAL A 34 -2.04 -3.77 -5.01
N THR A 35 -2.59 -4.97 -4.84
CA THR A 35 -1.87 -6.10 -4.23
C THR A 35 -0.60 -6.45 -5.00
N ASN A 36 -0.68 -6.51 -6.34
CA ASN A 36 0.48 -6.76 -7.18
C ASN A 36 1.54 -5.65 -7.08
N ASN A 37 1.11 -4.39 -7.04
CA ASN A 37 2.02 -3.25 -6.89
C ASN A 37 2.70 -3.24 -5.50
N ILE A 38 1.94 -3.49 -4.43
CA ILE A 38 2.47 -3.64 -3.07
C ILE A 38 3.49 -4.79 -3.00
N ALA A 39 3.23 -5.92 -3.64
CA ALA A 39 4.17 -7.04 -3.66
C ALA A 39 5.54 -6.64 -4.26
N LYS A 40 5.55 -5.84 -5.33
CA LYS A 40 6.77 -5.30 -5.94
C LYS A 40 7.48 -4.30 -5.02
N LEU A 41 6.73 -3.36 -4.44
CA LEU A 41 7.27 -2.37 -3.49
C LEU A 41 7.86 -3.03 -2.23
N LYS A 42 7.22 -4.09 -1.72
CA LYS A 42 7.74 -4.91 -0.62
C LYS A 42 9.05 -5.59 -1.00
N LYS A 43 9.10 -6.20 -2.19
CA LYS A 43 10.32 -6.86 -2.71
C LYS A 43 11.49 -5.88 -2.79
N ASN A 44 11.22 -4.66 -3.24
CA ASN A 44 12.20 -3.58 -3.35
C ASN A 44 12.48 -2.89 -2.00
N ARG A 45 11.75 -3.25 -0.93
CA ARG A 45 11.85 -2.63 0.40
C ARG A 45 11.59 -1.12 0.37
N GLU A 46 10.69 -0.67 -0.50
CA GLU A 46 10.31 0.75 -0.68
C GLU A 46 9.18 1.19 0.26
N ILE A 47 8.50 0.24 0.90
CA ILE A 47 7.38 0.49 1.82
C ILE A 47 7.52 -0.36 3.09
N LEU A 48 6.90 0.12 4.16
CA LEU A 48 6.72 -0.61 5.40
C LEU A 48 5.40 -1.39 5.36
N TYR A 49 5.35 -2.53 6.03
CA TYR A 49 4.14 -3.32 6.18
C TYR A 49 4.10 -4.01 7.54
N ARG A 50 2.90 -4.17 8.10
CA ARG A 50 2.67 -4.93 9.33
C ARG A 50 1.27 -5.53 9.33
N GLN A 51 1.04 -6.48 10.23
CA GLN A 51 -0.29 -6.99 10.49
C GLN A 51 -1.13 -5.87 11.14
N ALA A 52 -2.37 -5.73 10.70
CA ALA A 52 -3.34 -4.83 11.30
C ALA A 52 -3.84 -5.39 12.65
N GLU A 53 -4.57 -4.58 13.41
CA GLU A 53 -5.22 -5.02 14.66
C GLU A 53 -6.26 -6.13 14.42
N ARG A 54 -6.84 -6.16 13.22
CA ARG A 54 -7.76 -7.24 12.79
C ARG A 54 -6.97 -8.42 12.24
N ALA A 55 -7.40 -9.62 12.64
CA ALA A 55 -6.85 -10.87 12.13
C ALA A 55 -6.87 -10.91 10.59
N ASN A 56 -5.82 -11.47 10.00
CA ASN A 56 -5.65 -11.66 8.55
C ASN A 56 -5.68 -10.38 7.68
N GLN A 57 -5.46 -9.20 8.26
CA GLN A 57 -5.36 -7.96 7.51
C GLN A 57 -3.95 -7.37 7.66
N TYR A 58 -3.43 -6.78 6.57
CA TYR A 58 -2.17 -6.06 6.54
C TYR A 58 -2.40 -4.58 6.25
N VAL A 59 -1.54 -3.75 6.82
CA VAL A 59 -1.46 -2.33 6.53
C VAL A 59 -0.07 -1.97 6.03
N TYR A 60 -0.02 -0.92 5.21
CA TYR A 60 1.14 -0.47 4.45
C TYR A 60 1.36 1.01 4.68
N ALA A 61 2.62 1.42 4.78
CA ALA A 61 3.03 2.82 4.96
C ALA A 61 4.29 3.11 4.15
N PHE A 62 4.54 4.37 3.86
CA PHE A 62 5.78 4.78 3.20
C PHE A 62 7.00 4.52 4.08
N LYS A 63 8.09 4.04 3.48
CA LYS A 63 9.37 3.90 4.16
C LYS A 63 10.15 5.19 3.98
N HIS A 64 10.33 5.92 5.09
CA HIS A 64 10.99 7.23 5.17
C HIS A 64 12.25 7.35 4.30
#